data_AF-A0A965UAQ1-F1
#
_entry.id   AF-A0A965UAQ1-F1
#
_cell.length_a   1.000
_cell.length_b   1.000
_cell.length_c   1.000
_cell.angle_alpha   90.00
_cell.angle_beta   90.00
_cell.angle_gamma   90.00
#
_symmetry.space_group_name_H-M   'P 1'
#
loop_
_entity.id
_entity.type
_entity.pdbx_description
1 polymer ?
#
loop_
_entity_poly.entity_id
_entity_poly.type
_entity_poly.pdbx_seq_one_letter_code
_entity_poly.pdbx_strand_id
1 'polypeptide(L)' 'MSKTKWSFLIVLLLAGFQTAAAQTHNIQVDFKKNGAEIQKTMYGIFFEDINYGADGGLYAE' A
#
# COMPACT_ATOMS: atom_id res chain seq x y z
N MET A 1 11.51 5.17 -43.42
CA MET A 1 12.39 5.07 -42.24
C MET A 1 13.34 3.88 -42.43
N SER A 2 14.66 4.04 -42.30
CA SER A 2 15.62 2.97 -42.68
C SER A 2 15.64 1.81 -41.68
N LYS A 3 15.94 0.59 -42.15
CA LYS A 3 16.00 -0.65 -41.35
C LYS A 3 16.85 -0.50 -40.08
N THR A 4 17.93 0.28 -40.17
CA THR A 4 18.83 0.59 -39.06
C THR A 4 18.14 1.30 -37.89
N LYS A 5 17.16 2.18 -38.17
CA LYS A 5 16.40 2.89 -37.12
C LYS A 5 15.48 1.94 -36.35
N TRP A 6 14.92 0.94 -37.02
CA TRP A 6 14.09 -0.09 -36.40
C TRP A 6 14.91 -1.02 -35.52
N SER A 7 16.08 -1.43 -35.99
CA SER A 7 17.01 -2.24 -35.18
C SER A 7 17.44 -1.52 -33.91
N PHE A 8 17.71 -0.21 -34.00
CA PHE A 8 18.09 0.60 -32.84
C PHE A 8 16.95 0.72 -31.82
N LEU A 9 15.71 0.89 -32.30
CA LEU A 9 14.53 0.99 -31.43
C LEU A 9 14.27 -0.30 -30.65
N ILE A 10 14.44 -1.46 -31.31
CA ILE A 10 14.26 -2.78 -30.68
C ILE A 10 15.29 -3.02 -29.57
N VAL A 11 16.55 -2.65 -29.80
CA VAL A 11 17.61 -2.75 -28.79
C VAL A 11 17.30 -1.85 -27.59
N LEU A 12 16.79 -0.63 -27.83
CA LEU A 12 16.39 0.28 -26.76
C LEU A 12 15.22 -0.29 -25.92
N LEU A 13 14.24 -0.92 -26.58
CA LEU A 13 13.08 -1.52 -25.93
C LEU A 13 13.45 -2.71 -25.05
N LEU A 14 14.38 -3.55 -25.53
CA LEU A 14 14.91 -4.71 -24.80
C LEU A 14 15.77 -4.29 -23.60
N ALA A 15 16.59 -3.24 -23.75
CA ALA A 15 17.43 -2.72 -22.67
C ALA A 15 16.64 -2.04 -21.53
N GLY A 16 15.43 -1.53 -21.83
CA GLY A 16 14.54 -0.94 -20.84
C GLY A 16 13.67 -1.94 -20.08
N PHE A 17 13.71 -3.23 -20.43
CA PHE A 17 12.85 -4.25 -19.84
C PHE A 17 13.40 -4.73 -18.50
N GLN A 18 13.15 -3.97 -17.43
CA GLN A 18 13.43 -4.42 -16.07
C GLN A 18 12.23 -5.18 -15.51
N THR A 19 12.46 -6.42 -15.07
CA THR A 19 11.44 -7.22 -14.39
C THR A 19 11.38 -6.82 -12.92
N ALA A 20 10.23 -6.32 -12.46
CA ALA A 20 9.98 -6.14 -11.04
C ALA A 20 9.76 -7.51 -10.41
N ALA A 21 10.76 -8.01 -9.68
CA ALA A 21 10.63 -9.21 -8.86
C ALA A 21 10.37 -8.79 -7.41
N ALA A 22 9.30 -9.29 -6.80
CA ALA A 22 9.06 -9.09 -5.39
C ALA A 22 10.12 -9.83 -4.57
N GLN A 23 10.67 -9.17 -3.55
CA GLN A 23 11.57 -9.84 -2.62
C GLN A 23 10.77 -10.85 -1.78
N THR A 24 11.31 -12.05 -1.63
CA THR A 24 10.76 -13.04 -0.69
C THR A 24 11.16 -12.65 0.72
N HIS A 25 10.19 -12.34 1.58
CA HIS A 25 10.43 -12.03 2.99
C HIS A 25 9.86 -13.15 3.88
N ASN A 26 10.66 -13.62 4.83
CA ASN A 26 10.22 -14.62 5.82
C ASN A 26 9.90 -13.92 7.13
N ILE A 27 8.62 -13.96 7.54
CA ILE A 27 8.17 -13.45 8.84
C ILE A 27 8.05 -14.64 9.78
N GLN A 28 8.88 -14.67 10.83
CA GLN A 28 8.78 -15.65 11.90
C GLN A 28 8.15 -15.01 13.13
N VAL A 29 7.09 -15.64 13.65
CA VAL A 29 6.39 -15.19 14.86
C VAL A 29 6.65 -16.20 15.98
N ASP A 30 7.23 -15.72 17.08
CA ASP A 30 7.40 -16.52 18.30
C ASP A 30 6.28 -16.21 19.31
N PHE A 31 5.32 -17.12 19.41
CA PHE A 31 4.18 -17.00 20.34
C PHE A 31 4.54 -17.20 21.82
N LYS A 32 5.76 -17.68 22.13
CA LYS A 32 6.23 -17.80 23.52
C LYS A 32 6.81 -16.50 24.06
N LYS A 33 7.13 -15.56 23.17
CA LYS A 33 7.69 -14.26 23.52
C LYS A 33 6.58 -13.21 23.59
N ASN A 34 6.04 -13.00 24.78
CA ASN A 34 5.10 -11.90 25.00
C ASN A 34 5.81 -10.55 24.76
N GLY A 35 5.23 -9.73 23.87
CA GLY A 35 5.67 -8.37 23.61
C GLY A 35 5.05 -7.36 24.56
N ALA A 36 5.06 -6.09 24.16
CA ALA A 36 4.33 -5.05 24.88
C ALA A 36 2.82 -5.27 24.80
N GLU A 37 2.10 -4.86 25.84
CA GLU A 37 0.64 -4.88 25.83
C GLU A 37 0.10 -3.90 24.79
N ILE A 38 -0.82 -4.37 23.95
CA ILE A 38 -1.58 -3.51 23.05
C ILE A 38 -2.67 -2.83 23.88
N GLN A 39 -2.46 -1.55 24.18
CA GLN A 39 -3.42 -0.76 24.95
C GLN A 39 -4.75 -0.63 24.18
N LYS A 40 -5.88 -0.77 24.89
CA LYS A 40 -7.23 -0.64 24.31
C LYS A 40 -7.48 0.73 23.66
N THR A 41 -6.73 1.75 24.10
CA THR A 41 -6.80 3.12 23.61
C THR A 41 -5.91 3.39 22.40
N MET A 42 -5.17 2.39 21.90
CA MET A 42 -4.32 2.53 20.71
C MET A 42 -5.14 2.83 19.44
N TYR A 43 -6.41 2.43 19.43
CA TYR A 43 -7.35 2.68 18.33
C TYR A 43 -8.63 3.29 18.89
N GLY A 44 -9.12 4.34 18.25
CA GLY A 44 -10.34 5.04 18.65
C GLY A 44 -10.97 5.78 17.48
N ILE A 45 -12.18 6.28 17.70
CA ILE A 45 -12.91 7.11 16.73
C ILE A 45 -12.82 8.54 17.22
N PHE A 46 -12.32 9.43 16.35
CA PHE A 46 -12.46 10.86 16.54
C PHE A 46 -13.83 11.27 16.00
N PHE A 47 -14.57 12.06 16.78
CA PHE A 47 -15.88 12.55 16.40
C PHE A 47 -15.92 14.06 16.61
N GLU A 48 -16.23 14.77 15.53
CA GLU A 48 -16.66 16.16 15.54
C GLU A 48 -17.95 16.24 14.72
N ASP A 49 -18.86 17.11 15.13
CA ASP A 49 -20.01 17.43 14.29
C ASP A 49 -19.57 18.40 13.19
N ILE A 50 -19.19 17.83 12.05
CA ILE A 50 -18.81 18.56 10.84
C ILE A 50 -19.51 17.93 9.64
N ASN A 51 -19.97 18.76 8.70
CA ASN A 51 -20.64 18.33 7.46
C ASN A 51 -21.84 17.40 7.66
N TYR A 52 -22.71 17.67 8.65
CA TYR A 52 -23.85 16.81 9.00
C TYR A 52 -23.44 15.40 9.46
N GLY A 53 -22.24 15.28 10.03
CA GLY A 53 -21.70 14.00 10.52
C GLY A 53 -22.43 13.50 11.77
N ALA A 54 -22.95 14.41 12.60
CA ALA A 54 -23.86 14.06 13.69
C ALA A 54 -25.30 13.99 13.18
N ASP A 55 -25.95 15.15 13.05
CA ASP A 55 -27.36 15.28 12.67
C ASP A 55 -27.48 15.26 11.14
N GLY A 56 -28.12 14.22 10.59
CA GLY A 56 -28.13 13.91 9.16
C GLY A 56 -27.09 12.87 8.72
N GLY A 57 -26.33 12.32 9.68
CA GLY A 57 -25.32 11.28 9.48
C GLY A 57 -25.47 10.17 10.51
N LEU A 58 -24.80 10.31 11.65
CA LEU A 58 -24.80 9.31 12.73
C LEU A 58 -26.16 9.23 13.46
N TYR A 59 -26.80 10.38 13.70
CA TYR A 59 -28.14 10.44 14.28
C TYR A 59 -29.18 10.21 13.17
N ALA A 60 -30.06 9.25 13.41
CA ALA A 60 -31.03 8.75 12.42
C ALA A 60 -32.35 9.54 12.39
N GLU A 61 -32.34 10.77 12.88
CA GLU A 61 -33.52 11.65 12.90
C GLU A 61 -34.02 12.06 11.51
#